data_AF-A0A4Z0YN01-F1
#
_entry.id   AF-A0A4Z0YN01-F1
#
_cell.length_a   1.000
_cell.length_b   1.000
_cell.length_c   1.000
_cell.angle_alpha   90.00
_cell.angle_beta   90.00
_cell.angle_gamma   90.00
#
_symmetry.space_group_name_H-M   'P 1'
#
loop_
_entity.id
_entity.type
_entity.pdbx_description
1 polymer ?
#
loop_
_entity_poly.entity_id
_entity_poly.type
_entity_poly.pdbx_seq_one_letter_code
_entity_poly.pdbx_strand_id
1 'polypeptide(L)'
;MNSAMRNGLPVEHAPRAGKICSGARNTFKFVVNGSHNELPDDAGIGIAKSRLPLASAGIGKVDKRWHDEDIVTLNPRHAFVNGYSFKCHSPTNLSKPLSWNPPDQLIAHLITCLDAAPGTGHDLRILGAFLPLIPRHLGSGQTALGHAVELLLGAWTNSRRGLPSDMWLDLRTYNRALGSLKAALDDVNMEQLTSTLATLCVLQKTEILYDFGRGSNQENHAAGLIAVINRGGPAQPMTEMALHVTFESIFHMLQEDIRQGRESDFHTPEWMMALKETIDASDVGLVLKHLYHLWVEVTAWPGLARLVRLLRRNPSDTMIADELHWRATSLAELLQHQDETILASLAESGAITKVENTTRPDLFPKCYKFEDFPTAKLFSTHALFSIITCRFLQEADRVLAHKDPFVEKQAKRFSKRTWMAYPWLRSQSPLAVDFTACLVFSYESGDNKEREFCAAGLRAMDSSRHPPPIGEWVEATIMANAKAYSGRLPFIRTQNPKVEYDGFSR
;
A
#
# COMPACT_ATOMS: atom_id res chain seq x y z
N MET A 1 43.02 -40.71 35.59
CA MET A 1 43.89 -41.88 35.39
C MET A 1 43.73 -42.34 33.95
N ASN A 2 44.86 -42.57 33.27
CA ASN A 2 45.08 -42.78 31.84
C ASN A 2 44.11 -43.75 31.13
N SER A 3 43.76 -43.49 29.86
CA SER A 3 44.41 -44.16 28.71
C SER A 3 43.63 -43.93 27.40
N ALA A 4 44.40 -43.77 26.32
CA ALA A 4 44.00 -43.56 24.95
C ALA A 4 43.34 -44.77 24.27
N MET A 5 42.58 -44.53 23.19
CA MET A 5 42.67 -45.31 21.95
C MET A 5 42.16 -44.51 20.73
N ARG A 6 42.98 -44.50 19.67
CA ARG A 6 42.67 -44.11 18.28
C ARG A 6 41.99 -45.28 17.56
N ASN A 7 41.14 -44.95 16.58
CA ASN A 7 40.85 -45.63 15.30
C ASN A 7 39.79 -44.74 14.59
N GLY A 8 39.78 -44.37 13.31
CA GLY A 8 40.55 -44.80 12.14
C GLY A 8 39.62 -45.10 10.94
N LEU A 9 39.07 -44.05 10.29
CA LEU A 9 38.58 -43.96 8.87
C LEU A 9 37.36 -44.85 8.44
N PRO A 10 36.56 -44.50 7.38
CA PRO A 10 36.96 -43.83 6.14
C PRO A 10 36.13 -42.63 5.65
N VAL A 11 36.81 -41.85 4.81
CA VAL A 11 36.32 -40.75 3.99
C VAL A 11 35.85 -41.34 2.65
N GLU A 12 34.57 -41.17 2.33
CA GLU A 12 34.06 -41.42 0.97
C GLU A 12 34.10 -40.14 0.14
N HIS A 13 34.78 -40.24 -0.99
CA HIS A 13 34.87 -39.23 -2.04
C HIS A 13 33.63 -39.30 -2.94
N ALA A 14 32.92 -38.18 -3.08
CA ALA A 14 31.99 -37.95 -4.18
C ALA A 14 32.66 -37.07 -5.27
N PRO A 15 32.42 -37.35 -6.57
CA PRO A 15 33.20 -36.81 -7.67
C PRO A 15 32.90 -35.32 -7.97
N ARG A 16 33.97 -34.59 -8.27
CA ARG A 16 33.97 -33.22 -8.80
C ARG A 16 33.31 -33.18 -10.18
N ALA A 17 32.24 -32.39 -10.33
CA ALA A 17 31.85 -31.81 -11.60
C ALA A 17 32.54 -30.44 -11.75
N GLY A 18 33.56 -30.39 -12.61
CA GLY A 18 34.30 -29.18 -12.91
C GLY A 18 33.50 -28.21 -13.77
N LYS A 19 33.35 -26.98 -13.29
CA LYS A 19 33.33 -25.79 -14.14
C LYS A 19 34.18 -24.70 -13.48
N ILE A 20 35.35 -24.48 -14.06
CA ILE A 20 36.21 -23.34 -13.79
C ILE A 20 35.64 -22.18 -14.62
N CYS A 21 35.12 -21.15 -13.97
CA CYS A 21 34.87 -19.86 -14.59
C CYS A 21 35.86 -18.86 -14.00
N SER A 22 36.88 -18.53 -14.79
CA SER A 22 37.77 -17.40 -14.58
C SER A 22 36.99 -16.10 -14.77
N GLY A 23 36.86 -15.29 -13.72
CA GLY A 23 36.25 -13.96 -13.77
C GLY A 23 36.38 -13.21 -12.44
N ALA A 24 36.64 -11.90 -12.51
CA ALA A 24 37.26 -11.08 -11.47
C ALA A 24 36.56 -11.06 -10.10
N ARG A 25 37.40 -11.05 -9.04
CA ARG A 25 37.01 -10.74 -7.67
C ARG A 25 36.69 -9.24 -7.55
N ASN A 26 35.61 -8.93 -6.83
CA ASN A 26 35.09 -7.60 -6.44
C ASN A 26 33.96 -7.07 -7.33
N THR A 27 32.73 -7.39 -6.94
CA THR A 27 31.51 -6.54 -6.97
C THR A 27 30.34 -7.37 -6.44
N PHE A 28 29.47 -6.76 -5.62
CA PHE A 28 28.30 -7.40 -5.04
C PHE A 28 27.38 -7.91 -6.15
N LYS A 29 27.17 -9.23 -6.19
CA LYS A 29 26.21 -9.85 -7.09
C LYS A 29 24.87 -9.87 -6.37
N PHE A 30 23.93 -9.01 -6.77
CA PHE A 30 22.52 -9.20 -6.43
C PHE A 30 22.03 -10.44 -7.15
N VAL A 31 22.12 -11.57 -6.45
CA VAL A 31 21.39 -12.78 -6.80
C VAL A 31 20.20 -12.85 -5.86
N VAL A 32 19.03 -12.49 -6.36
CA VAL A 32 17.77 -12.87 -5.71
C VAL A 32 17.62 -14.37 -5.94
N ASN A 33 18.26 -15.17 -5.09
CA ASN A 33 17.90 -16.56 -4.95
C ASN A 33 16.67 -16.60 -4.05
N GLY A 34 15.50 -16.77 -4.65
CA GLY A 34 14.34 -17.28 -3.92
C GLY A 34 14.81 -18.51 -3.13
N SER A 35 14.70 -18.42 -1.81
CA SER A 35 15.36 -19.33 -0.89
C SER A 35 14.81 -20.76 -1.07
N HIS A 36 15.69 -21.68 -1.47
CA HIS A 36 15.48 -23.12 -1.29
C HIS A 36 15.60 -23.43 0.20
N ASN A 37 14.47 -23.58 0.88
CA ASN A 37 14.33 -24.34 2.11
C ASN A 37 13.04 -25.16 1.98
N GLU A 38 13.08 -26.19 1.13
CA GLU A 38 12.11 -27.27 1.16
C GLU A 38 12.72 -28.39 2.00
N LEU A 39 12.10 -28.68 3.15
CA LEU A 39 12.23 -29.99 3.76
C LEU A 39 11.31 -30.95 2.98
N PRO A 40 11.73 -32.18 2.69
CA PRO A 40 10.90 -33.14 1.97
C PRO A 40 9.78 -33.64 2.89
N ASP A 41 8.53 -33.39 2.51
CA ASP A 41 7.37 -34.12 3.03
C ASP A 41 7.29 -35.47 2.30
N ASP A 42 7.54 -36.54 3.04
CA ASP A 42 7.42 -37.92 2.61
C ASP A 42 5.97 -38.42 2.74
N ALA A 43 5.56 -39.21 1.74
CA ALA A 43 4.39 -40.11 1.65
C ALA A 43 2.99 -39.46 1.80
N GLY A 44 2.13 -39.39 0.77
CA GLY A 44 1.81 -40.41 -0.22
C GLY A 44 0.54 -41.17 0.19
N ILE A 45 -0.57 -40.95 -0.53
CA ILE A 45 -1.60 -41.95 -0.91
C ILE A 45 -2.56 -41.22 -1.87
N GLY A 46 -2.55 -41.66 -3.13
CA GLY A 46 -3.41 -41.14 -4.18
C GLY A 46 -4.76 -41.83 -4.22
N ILE A 47 -5.78 -41.11 -4.67
CA ILE A 47 -6.99 -41.68 -5.26
C ILE A 47 -7.39 -40.83 -6.47
N ALA A 48 -7.39 -41.48 -7.62
CA ALA A 48 -7.85 -40.97 -8.91
C ALA A 48 -9.38 -40.88 -8.94
N LYS A 49 -9.96 -39.79 -9.48
CA LYS A 49 -11.31 -39.80 -10.05
C LYS A 49 -11.45 -38.90 -11.30
N SER A 50 -11.68 -39.61 -12.41
CA SER A 50 -12.57 -39.35 -13.55
C SER A 50 -12.92 -37.92 -13.95
N ARG A 51 -12.51 -37.57 -15.18
CA ARG A 51 -13.11 -36.52 -16.02
C ARG A 51 -14.46 -36.98 -16.56
N LEU A 52 -15.46 -36.09 -16.56
CA LEU A 52 -16.58 -36.11 -17.50
C LEU A 52 -16.85 -34.67 -17.99
N PRO A 53 -17.27 -34.48 -19.26
CA PRO A 53 -17.45 -33.18 -19.89
C PRO A 53 -18.92 -32.74 -19.85
N LEU A 54 -19.18 -31.45 -19.66
CA LEU A 54 -20.47 -30.84 -20.01
C LEU A 54 -20.18 -29.39 -20.44
N ALA A 55 -20.25 -29.10 -21.75
CA ALA A 55 -21.44 -28.65 -22.46
C ALA A 55 -21.76 -27.17 -22.22
N SER A 56 -21.46 -26.40 -23.26
CA SER A 56 -21.88 -25.03 -23.51
C SER A 56 -23.41 -24.87 -23.48
N ALA A 57 -23.89 -23.88 -22.76
CA ALA A 57 -25.20 -23.27 -22.98
C ALA A 57 -25.06 -21.75 -22.83
N GLY A 58 -25.51 -21.04 -23.85
CA GLY A 58 -25.36 -19.59 -23.94
C GLY A 58 -26.55 -18.80 -23.40
N ILE A 59 -26.42 -17.49 -23.68
CA ILE A 59 -27.44 -16.45 -23.74
C ILE A 59 -27.82 -15.77 -22.41
N GLY A 60 -27.60 -14.46 -22.41
CA GLY A 60 -28.19 -13.51 -21.47
C GLY A 60 -27.70 -12.08 -21.73
N LYS A 61 -28.04 -11.50 -22.89
CA LYS A 61 -27.88 -10.06 -23.13
C LYS A 61 -28.72 -9.30 -22.11
N VAL A 62 -28.08 -8.52 -21.25
CA VAL A 62 -28.74 -7.57 -20.35
C VAL A 62 -28.59 -6.17 -20.94
N ASP A 63 -29.70 -5.63 -21.40
CA ASP A 63 -29.89 -4.23 -21.76
C ASP A 63 -29.57 -3.34 -20.55
N LYS A 64 -28.58 -2.47 -20.68
CA LYS A 64 -28.38 -1.32 -19.80
C LYS A 64 -28.79 -0.06 -20.55
N ARG A 65 -30.05 0.35 -20.38
CA ARG A 65 -30.49 1.73 -20.61
C ARG A 65 -29.83 2.61 -19.57
N TRP A 66 -28.93 3.49 -20.01
CA TRP A 66 -28.54 4.67 -19.25
C TRP A 66 -29.46 5.81 -19.65
N HIS A 67 -29.95 6.54 -18.66
CA HIS A 67 -30.78 7.72 -18.83
C HIS A 67 -29.96 8.84 -19.49
N ASP A 68 -30.56 9.48 -20.48
CA ASP A 68 -30.17 10.75 -21.06
C ASP A 68 -30.07 11.83 -19.97
N GLU A 69 -28.91 12.45 -19.84
CA GLU A 69 -28.78 13.80 -19.30
C GLU A 69 -28.27 14.71 -20.42
N ASP A 70 -28.93 15.86 -20.55
CA ASP A 70 -28.84 16.82 -21.64
C ASP A 70 -27.41 17.28 -21.97
N ILE A 71 -26.87 16.77 -23.07
CA ILE A 71 -25.68 17.34 -23.72
C ILE A 71 -26.12 18.59 -24.49
N VAL A 72 -25.94 19.76 -23.87
CA VAL A 72 -25.98 21.05 -24.58
C VAL A 72 -24.81 21.08 -25.57
N THR A 73 -25.11 20.70 -26.81
CA THR A 73 -24.14 20.73 -27.91
C THR A 73 -24.11 22.15 -28.46
N LEU A 74 -23.13 22.96 -28.05
CA LEU A 74 -22.89 24.28 -28.62
C LEU A 74 -22.35 24.12 -30.06
N ASN A 75 -23.21 24.37 -31.04
CA ASN A 75 -22.85 24.39 -32.46
C ASN A 75 -22.18 25.73 -32.81
N PRO A 76 -20.87 25.78 -33.16
CA PRO A 76 -20.16 27.04 -33.37
C PRO A 76 -20.53 27.76 -34.69
N ARG A 77 -21.43 27.19 -35.50
CA ARG A 77 -21.67 27.65 -36.88
C ARG A 77 -22.67 28.81 -37.03
N HIS A 78 -23.24 29.33 -35.96
CA HIS A 78 -24.27 30.38 -36.05
C HIS A 78 -23.93 31.71 -35.36
N ALA A 79 -22.74 31.87 -34.80
CA ALA A 79 -22.40 33.06 -34.03
C ALA A 79 -21.48 34.06 -34.76
N PHE A 80 -21.65 34.30 -36.06
CA PHE A 80 -21.07 35.49 -36.72
C PHE A 80 -21.90 35.93 -37.93
N VAL A 81 -22.98 36.66 -37.66
CA VAL A 81 -23.65 37.51 -38.66
C VAL A 81 -23.69 38.92 -38.07
N ASN A 82 -22.59 39.67 -38.22
CA ASN A 82 -22.60 41.12 -38.42
C ASN A 82 -21.19 41.63 -38.69
N GLY A 83 -21.03 42.24 -39.87
CA GLY A 83 -19.77 42.68 -40.46
C GLY A 83 -19.09 43.85 -39.74
N TYR A 84 -18.40 43.55 -38.65
CA TYR A 84 -17.32 44.40 -38.14
C TYR A 84 -15.97 43.74 -38.45
N SER A 85 -15.21 44.37 -39.34
CA SER A 85 -13.81 44.04 -39.61
C SER A 85 -12.99 44.29 -38.34
N PHE A 86 -12.77 43.25 -37.54
CA PHE A 86 -11.68 43.26 -36.58
C PHE A 86 -10.38 43.18 -37.38
N LYS A 87 -9.58 44.24 -37.32
CA LYS A 87 -8.16 44.17 -37.68
C LYS A 87 -7.49 43.19 -36.73
N CYS A 88 -7.47 41.92 -37.12
CA CYS A 88 -6.68 40.91 -36.44
C CYS A 88 -5.22 41.27 -36.67
N HIS A 89 -4.61 41.95 -35.71
CA HIS A 89 -3.17 42.09 -35.66
C HIS A 89 -2.60 40.67 -35.53
N SER A 90 -2.04 40.13 -36.60
CA SER A 90 -1.22 38.92 -36.51
C SER A 90 -0.14 39.19 -35.47
N PRO A 91 -0.04 38.38 -34.40
CA PRO A 91 1.06 38.49 -33.46
C PRO A 91 2.30 37.83 -34.11
N THR A 92 2.85 38.46 -35.14
CA THR A 92 4.02 37.94 -35.88
C THR A 92 5.35 38.15 -35.16
N ASN A 93 5.33 38.67 -33.92
CA ASN A 93 6.48 38.79 -33.04
C ASN A 93 6.19 38.21 -31.65
N LEU A 94 5.59 37.02 -31.58
CA LEU A 94 5.72 36.21 -30.36
C LEU A 94 7.18 35.75 -30.31
N SER A 95 7.89 36.24 -29.30
CA SER A 95 9.21 35.80 -28.85
C SER A 95 9.36 34.30 -29.09
N LYS A 96 10.45 33.87 -29.75
CA LYS A 96 10.75 32.44 -29.91
C LYS A 96 10.48 31.74 -28.58
N PRO A 97 9.63 30.70 -28.52
CA PRO A 97 9.39 30.00 -27.28
C PRO A 97 10.74 29.61 -26.70
N LEU A 98 11.01 30.03 -25.45
CA LEU A 98 12.24 29.62 -24.78
C LEU A 98 12.32 28.09 -24.94
N SER A 99 13.46 27.59 -25.41
CA SER A 99 13.71 26.16 -25.45
C SER A 99 13.90 25.69 -24.02
N TRP A 100 12.81 25.28 -23.36
CA TRP A 100 12.88 24.74 -22.01
C TRP A 100 13.69 23.45 -22.04
N ASN A 101 14.58 23.27 -21.07
CA ASN A 101 15.30 22.00 -20.94
C ASN A 101 14.28 20.89 -20.57
N PRO A 102 14.59 19.60 -20.82
CA PRO A 102 13.64 18.52 -20.54
C PRO A 102 13.18 18.46 -19.06
N PRO A 103 14.04 18.65 -18.04
CA PRO A 103 13.61 18.75 -16.65
C PRO A 103 12.56 19.85 -16.38
N ASP A 104 12.75 21.05 -16.91
CA ASP A 104 11.83 22.18 -16.73
C ASP A 104 10.45 21.88 -17.32
N GLN A 105 10.40 21.21 -18.47
CA GLN A 105 9.15 20.78 -19.10
C GLN A 105 8.44 19.74 -18.21
N LEU A 106 9.17 18.79 -17.65
CA LEU A 106 8.61 17.78 -16.75
C LEU A 106 8.10 18.41 -15.45
N ILE A 107 8.84 19.37 -14.89
CA ILE A 107 8.42 20.13 -13.70
C ILE A 107 7.11 20.86 -13.97
N ALA A 108 7.01 21.61 -15.07
CA ALA A 108 5.76 22.31 -15.40
C ALA A 108 4.61 21.34 -15.67
N HIS A 109 4.87 20.19 -16.28
CA HIS A 109 3.85 19.16 -16.47
C HIS A 109 3.36 18.61 -15.12
N LEU A 110 4.27 18.30 -14.19
CA LEU A 110 3.91 17.85 -12.84
C LEU A 110 3.06 18.88 -12.09
N ILE A 111 3.47 20.16 -12.10
CA ILE A 111 2.71 21.24 -11.47
C ILE A 111 1.31 21.35 -12.08
N THR A 112 1.23 21.34 -13.42
CA THR A 112 -0.06 21.37 -14.14
C THR A 112 -0.96 20.20 -13.73
N CYS A 113 -0.41 18.99 -13.58
CA CYS A 113 -1.17 17.81 -13.16
C CYS A 113 -1.62 17.90 -11.69
N LEU A 114 -0.79 18.44 -10.78
CA LEU A 114 -1.16 18.68 -9.39
C LEU A 114 -2.33 19.68 -9.28
N ASP A 115 -2.39 20.68 -10.15
CA ASP A 115 -3.44 21.71 -10.13
C ASP A 115 -4.68 21.36 -10.96
N ALA A 116 -4.64 20.28 -11.73
CA ALA A 116 -5.70 19.95 -12.69
C ALA A 116 -6.99 19.41 -12.06
N ALA A 117 -6.95 18.90 -10.84
CA ALA A 117 -8.08 18.15 -10.27
C ALA A 117 -8.25 18.28 -8.73
N PRO A 118 -8.01 19.45 -8.11
CA PRO A 118 -8.05 19.60 -6.65
C PRO A 118 -9.40 19.18 -6.07
N GLY A 119 -9.38 18.42 -4.98
CA GLY A 119 -10.59 17.97 -4.26
C GLY A 119 -11.40 16.89 -4.98
N THR A 120 -10.91 16.37 -6.10
CA THR A 120 -11.50 15.21 -6.79
C THR A 120 -10.67 13.96 -6.53
N GLY A 121 -11.22 12.78 -6.82
CA GLY A 121 -10.46 11.52 -6.73
C GLY A 121 -9.30 11.37 -7.72
N HIS A 122 -9.06 12.35 -8.59
CA HIS A 122 -7.89 12.44 -9.46
C HIS A 122 -6.82 13.42 -8.95
N ASP A 123 -7.00 14.03 -7.77
CA ASP A 123 -6.01 14.89 -7.16
C ASP A 123 -4.75 14.09 -6.81
N LEU A 124 -3.65 14.34 -7.51
CA LEU A 124 -2.39 13.64 -7.27
C LEU A 124 -1.87 13.81 -5.83
N ARG A 125 -2.26 14.88 -5.12
CA ARG A 125 -1.87 15.09 -3.72
C ARG A 125 -2.37 13.98 -2.78
N ILE A 126 -3.39 13.23 -3.18
CA ILE A 126 -3.86 12.01 -2.50
C ILE A 126 -2.74 10.98 -2.32
N LEU A 127 -1.78 10.94 -3.24
CA LEU A 127 -0.69 9.94 -3.22
C LEU A 127 0.36 10.22 -2.14
N GLY A 128 0.40 11.44 -1.61
CA GLY A 128 1.25 11.79 -0.48
C GLY A 128 1.78 13.22 -0.53
N ALA A 129 2.16 13.71 0.65
CA ALA A 129 2.70 15.07 0.84
C ALA A 129 4.09 15.28 0.20
N PHE A 130 4.75 14.21 -0.27
CA PHE A 130 6.05 14.31 -0.94
C PHE A 130 5.95 14.86 -2.38
N LEU A 131 4.81 14.68 -3.07
CA LEU A 131 4.69 15.04 -4.48
C LEU A 131 4.90 16.54 -4.76
N PRO A 132 4.32 17.48 -3.97
CA PRO A 132 4.59 18.92 -4.14
C PRO A 132 6.06 19.32 -3.96
N LEU A 133 6.87 18.49 -3.30
CA LEU A 133 8.30 18.76 -3.09
C LEU A 133 9.15 18.33 -4.30
N ILE A 134 8.67 17.38 -5.11
CA ILE A 134 9.43 16.80 -6.24
C ILE A 134 10.00 17.85 -7.20
N PRO A 135 9.29 18.92 -7.60
CA PRO A 135 9.84 19.94 -8.50
C PRO A 135 11.21 20.49 -8.07
N ARG A 136 11.43 20.67 -6.76
CA ARG A 136 12.70 21.17 -6.21
C ARG A 136 13.85 20.15 -6.30
N HIS A 137 13.49 18.89 -6.53
CA HIS A 137 14.38 17.74 -6.64
C HIS A 137 14.38 17.15 -8.07
N LEU A 138 13.97 17.92 -9.08
CA LEU A 138 14.09 17.54 -10.49
C LEU A 138 15.17 18.39 -11.16
N GLY A 139 16.42 18.18 -10.74
CA GLY A 139 17.60 18.87 -11.26
C GLY A 139 18.43 18.06 -12.26
N SER A 140 19.44 18.70 -12.84
CA SER A 140 20.46 18.04 -13.66
C SER A 140 21.23 17.01 -12.81
N GLY A 141 21.00 15.72 -13.05
CA GLY A 141 21.62 14.61 -12.31
C GLY A 141 20.62 13.65 -11.68
N GLN A 142 19.37 14.06 -11.46
CA GLN A 142 18.33 13.24 -10.82
C GLN A 142 17.49 12.47 -11.87
N THR A 143 18.19 11.79 -12.78
CA THR A 143 17.57 11.11 -13.94
C THR A 143 16.58 10.02 -13.54
N ALA A 144 16.86 9.28 -12.46
CA ALA A 144 15.98 8.24 -11.95
C ALA A 144 14.61 8.80 -11.50
N LEU A 145 14.62 9.89 -10.73
CA LEU A 145 13.40 10.54 -10.29
C LEU A 145 12.64 11.14 -11.47
N GLY A 146 13.34 11.76 -12.42
CA GLY A 146 12.73 12.26 -13.66
C GLY A 146 11.97 11.17 -14.43
N HIS A 147 12.58 10.01 -14.67
CA HIS A 147 11.91 8.91 -15.38
C HIS A 147 10.74 8.31 -14.59
N ALA A 148 10.82 8.24 -13.25
CA ALA A 148 9.72 7.76 -12.42
C ALA A 148 8.53 8.74 -12.42
N VAL A 149 8.80 10.04 -12.38
CA VAL A 149 7.75 11.08 -12.49
C VAL A 149 7.12 11.06 -13.88
N GLU A 150 7.91 10.95 -14.94
CA GLU A 150 7.41 10.81 -16.31
C GLU A 150 6.45 9.62 -16.44
N LEU A 151 6.81 8.47 -15.85
CA LEU A 151 5.94 7.30 -15.79
C LEU A 151 4.62 7.58 -15.07
N LEU A 152 4.68 8.16 -13.87
CA LEU A 152 3.51 8.48 -13.06
C LEU A 152 2.55 9.39 -13.83
N LEU A 153 3.07 10.47 -14.43
CA LEU A 153 2.27 11.43 -15.18
C LEU A 153 1.65 10.79 -16.43
N GLY A 154 2.39 9.93 -17.12
CA GLY A 154 1.88 9.15 -18.24
C GLY A 154 0.71 8.25 -17.82
N ALA A 155 0.89 7.48 -16.74
CA ALA A 155 -0.14 6.56 -16.23
C ALA A 155 -1.39 7.30 -15.74
N TRP A 156 -1.22 8.39 -14.99
CA TRP A 156 -2.33 9.23 -14.55
C TRP A 156 -3.07 9.86 -15.72
N THR A 157 -2.36 10.35 -16.75
CA THR A 157 -2.97 10.93 -17.95
C THR A 157 -3.79 9.88 -18.71
N ASN A 158 -3.25 8.68 -18.88
CA ASN A 158 -3.94 7.56 -19.53
C ASN A 158 -5.20 7.13 -18.77
N SER A 159 -5.12 7.07 -17.44
CA SER A 159 -6.27 6.79 -16.57
C SER A 159 -7.36 7.84 -16.71
N ARG A 160 -7.00 9.14 -16.70
CA ARG A 160 -7.96 10.24 -16.89
C ARG A 160 -8.61 10.28 -18.27
N ARG A 161 -7.93 9.77 -19.30
CA ARG A 161 -8.51 9.62 -20.64
C ARG A 161 -9.50 8.47 -20.75
N GLY A 162 -9.68 7.67 -19.69
CA GLY A 162 -10.55 6.50 -19.70
C GLY A 162 -10.04 5.39 -20.61
N LEU A 163 -8.72 5.30 -20.83
CA LEU A 163 -8.14 4.17 -21.55
C LEU A 163 -8.39 2.86 -20.78
N PRO A 164 -8.36 1.70 -21.45
CA PRO A 164 -8.35 0.40 -20.76
C PRO A 164 -7.21 0.30 -19.73
N SER A 165 -7.45 -0.40 -18.62
CA SER A 165 -6.52 -0.47 -17.48
C SER A 165 -5.17 -1.09 -17.82
N ASP A 166 -5.14 -2.03 -18.77
CA ASP A 166 -3.93 -2.65 -19.32
C ASP A 166 -3.09 -1.70 -20.18
N MET A 167 -3.65 -0.54 -20.54
CA MET A 167 -2.96 0.53 -21.28
C MET A 167 -2.56 1.72 -20.40
N TRP A 168 -2.86 1.70 -19.10
CA TRP A 168 -2.50 2.81 -18.23
C TRP A 168 -1.00 2.93 -18.08
N LEU A 169 -0.32 1.83 -17.75
CA LEU A 169 1.12 1.80 -17.52
C LEU A 169 1.89 1.49 -18.81
N ASP A 170 2.72 2.43 -19.28
CA ASP A 170 3.66 2.16 -20.37
C ASP A 170 4.89 1.38 -19.88
N LEU A 171 4.95 0.10 -20.27
CA LEU A 171 6.04 -0.81 -19.92
C LEU A 171 7.41 -0.34 -20.40
N ARG A 172 7.49 0.40 -21.51
CA ARG A 172 8.77 0.92 -22.01
C ARG A 172 9.29 2.01 -21.07
N THR A 173 8.44 2.96 -20.70
CA THR A 173 8.77 4.01 -19.75
C THR A 173 9.07 3.44 -18.36
N TYR A 174 8.33 2.42 -17.94
CA TYR A 174 8.56 1.72 -16.67
C TYR A 174 9.94 1.03 -16.62
N ASN A 175 10.29 0.25 -17.64
CA ASN A 175 11.60 -0.41 -17.74
C ASN A 175 12.75 0.61 -17.77
N ARG A 176 12.55 1.76 -18.41
CA ARG A 176 13.52 2.86 -18.39
C ARG A 176 13.69 3.44 -16.99
N ALA A 177 12.60 3.66 -16.26
CA ALA A 177 12.65 4.16 -14.88
C ALA A 177 13.37 3.16 -13.95
N LEU A 178 13.09 1.86 -14.07
CA LEU A 178 13.83 0.81 -13.34
C LEU A 178 15.32 0.78 -13.68
N GLY A 179 15.68 0.94 -14.96
CA GLY A 179 17.08 1.03 -15.40
C GLY A 179 17.82 2.20 -14.75
N SER A 180 17.18 3.37 -14.68
CA SER A 180 17.76 4.54 -14.03
C SER A 180 17.80 4.43 -12.51
N LEU A 181 16.78 3.82 -11.87
CA LEU A 181 16.81 3.51 -10.45
C LEU A 181 17.99 2.58 -10.12
N LYS A 182 18.21 1.53 -10.92
CA LYS A 182 19.35 0.64 -10.72
C LYS A 182 20.67 1.40 -10.79
N ALA A 183 20.86 2.26 -11.79
CA ALA A 183 22.06 3.09 -11.90
C ALA A 183 22.25 4.00 -10.68
N ALA A 184 21.17 4.59 -10.14
CA ALA A 184 21.21 5.41 -8.93
C ALA A 184 21.50 4.60 -7.65
N LEU A 185 21.13 3.33 -7.60
CA LEU A 185 21.46 2.43 -6.47
C LEU A 185 22.92 1.97 -6.52
N ASP A 186 23.48 1.83 -7.72
CA ASP A 186 24.88 1.47 -7.95
C ASP A 186 25.83 2.67 -7.65
N ASP A 187 25.35 3.90 -7.80
CA ASP A 187 26.08 5.13 -7.44
C ASP A 187 25.97 5.40 -5.92
N VAL A 188 27.03 5.09 -5.19
CA VAL A 188 27.08 5.17 -3.72
C VAL A 188 27.32 6.60 -3.24
N ASN A 189 26.45 7.54 -3.62
CA ASN A 189 26.49 8.90 -3.08
C ASN A 189 25.30 9.17 -2.16
N MET A 190 25.58 9.48 -0.89
CA MET A 190 24.57 9.84 0.12
C MET A 190 23.76 11.07 -0.28
N GLU A 191 24.33 11.98 -1.07
CA GLU A 191 23.63 13.18 -1.58
C GLU A 191 22.44 12.81 -2.49
N GLN A 192 22.49 11.64 -3.16
CA GLN A 192 21.43 11.16 -4.04
C GLN A 192 20.37 10.34 -3.30
N LEU A 193 20.59 9.98 -2.03
CA LEU A 193 19.73 9.07 -1.27
C LEU A 193 18.26 9.53 -1.24
N THR A 194 18.03 10.83 -1.03
CA THR A 194 16.67 11.41 -1.01
C THR A 194 15.98 11.25 -2.37
N SER A 195 16.71 11.48 -3.48
CA SER A 195 16.17 11.30 -4.83
C SER A 195 15.88 9.84 -5.13
N THR A 196 16.74 8.92 -4.68
CA THR A 196 16.57 7.48 -4.85
C THR A 196 15.36 6.96 -4.06
N LEU A 197 15.18 7.42 -2.83
CA LEU A 197 14.00 7.12 -2.02
C LEU A 197 12.72 7.64 -2.69
N ALA A 198 12.72 8.89 -3.14
CA ALA A 198 11.58 9.46 -3.86
C ALA A 198 11.26 8.68 -5.15
N THR A 199 12.30 8.24 -5.88
CA THR A 199 12.14 7.40 -7.07
C THR A 199 11.45 6.07 -6.74
N LEU A 200 11.91 5.37 -5.69
CA LEU A 200 11.32 4.12 -5.23
C LEU A 200 9.85 4.31 -4.82
N CYS A 201 9.53 5.36 -4.06
CA CYS A 201 8.17 5.66 -3.64
C CYS A 201 7.25 5.97 -4.82
N VAL A 202 7.70 6.79 -5.79
CA VAL A 202 6.92 7.08 -7.00
C VAL A 202 6.64 5.80 -7.80
N LEU A 203 7.63 4.93 -7.98
CA LEU A 203 7.45 3.65 -8.67
C LEU A 203 6.48 2.73 -7.91
N GLN A 204 6.64 2.60 -6.60
CA GLN A 204 5.74 1.81 -5.75
C GLN A 204 4.29 2.30 -5.86
N LYS A 205 4.05 3.62 -5.68
CA LYS A 205 2.71 4.19 -5.80
C LYS A 205 2.15 4.02 -7.21
N THR A 206 2.97 4.19 -8.25
CA THR A 206 2.54 3.99 -9.63
C THR A 206 2.08 2.55 -9.88
N GLU A 207 2.81 1.55 -9.39
CA GLU A 207 2.41 0.15 -9.52
C GLU A 207 1.14 -0.18 -8.75
N ILE A 208 1.04 0.30 -7.51
CA ILE A 208 -0.16 0.12 -6.69
C ILE A 208 -1.40 0.66 -7.40
N LEU A 209 -1.27 1.77 -8.12
CA LEU A 209 -2.39 2.46 -8.76
C LEU A 209 -2.68 1.97 -10.17
N TYR A 210 -1.69 1.49 -10.92
CA TYR A 210 -1.80 1.30 -12.37
C TYR A 210 -1.23 -0.03 -12.90
N ASP A 211 -0.57 -0.85 -12.08
CA ASP A 211 -0.01 -2.15 -12.49
C ASP A 211 -0.73 -3.34 -11.82
N PHE A 212 -1.90 -3.70 -12.34
CA PHE A 212 -2.76 -4.71 -11.74
C PHE A 212 -2.37 -6.15 -12.07
N GLY A 213 -1.57 -6.35 -13.12
CA GLY A 213 -1.19 -7.68 -13.59
C GLY A 213 0.05 -8.26 -12.89
N ARG A 214 0.84 -7.43 -12.20
CA ARG A 214 2.19 -7.78 -11.74
C ARG A 214 2.34 -7.65 -10.22
N GLY A 215 1.57 -8.45 -9.49
CA GLY A 215 1.45 -8.36 -8.02
C GLY A 215 2.76 -8.49 -7.22
N SER A 216 3.81 -9.12 -7.75
CA SER A 216 5.08 -9.32 -7.00
C SER A 216 5.99 -8.08 -6.95
N ASN A 217 5.77 -7.06 -7.77
CA ASN A 217 6.71 -5.94 -7.88
C ASN A 217 6.60 -4.96 -6.70
N GLN A 218 5.40 -4.80 -6.15
CA GLN A 218 5.13 -3.92 -5.01
C GLN A 218 5.95 -4.33 -3.77
N GLU A 219 6.07 -5.64 -3.52
CA GLU A 219 6.88 -6.22 -2.45
C GLU A 219 8.36 -5.90 -2.61
N ASN A 220 8.87 -5.95 -3.86
CA ASN A 220 10.26 -5.66 -4.16
C ASN A 220 10.61 -4.19 -3.89
N HIS A 221 9.71 -3.25 -4.20
CA HIS A 221 9.92 -1.84 -3.88
C HIS A 221 9.87 -1.58 -2.39
N ALA A 222 8.97 -2.22 -1.66
CA ALA A 222 8.92 -2.12 -0.20
C ALA A 222 10.23 -2.62 0.43
N ALA A 223 10.73 -3.78 -0.01
CA ALA A 223 12.03 -4.29 0.44
C ALA A 223 13.20 -3.37 0.06
N GLY A 224 13.16 -2.78 -1.15
CA GLY A 224 14.14 -1.79 -1.59
C GLY A 224 14.16 -0.54 -0.72
N LEU A 225 12.98 0.00 -0.37
CA LEU A 225 12.84 1.14 0.52
C LEU A 225 13.40 0.84 1.91
N ILE A 226 13.06 -0.31 2.50
CA ILE A 226 13.62 -0.74 3.80
C ILE A 226 15.15 -0.77 3.73
N ALA A 227 15.71 -1.41 2.70
CA ALA A 227 17.17 -1.54 2.55
C ALA A 227 17.86 -0.17 2.40
N VAL A 228 17.28 0.74 1.62
CA VAL A 228 17.85 2.08 1.39
C VAL A 228 17.76 2.95 2.65
N ILE A 229 16.65 2.92 3.38
CA ILE A 229 16.50 3.66 4.65
C ILE A 229 17.46 3.09 5.70
N ASN A 230 17.51 1.77 5.86
CA ASN A 230 18.40 1.10 6.81
C ASN A 230 19.88 1.34 6.52
N ARG A 231 20.26 1.52 5.25
CA ARG A 231 21.62 1.88 4.88
C ARG A 231 22.04 3.24 5.45
N GLY A 232 21.10 4.17 5.56
CA GLY A 232 21.32 5.45 6.21
C GLY A 232 21.46 5.33 7.73
N GLY A 233 20.64 4.44 8.30
CA GLY A 233 20.59 4.22 9.74
C GLY A 233 19.84 5.32 10.50
N PRO A 234 19.53 5.10 11.79
CA PRO A 234 18.73 6.03 12.60
C PRO A 234 19.44 7.35 12.87
N ALA A 235 20.78 7.38 12.83
CA ALA A 235 21.55 8.59 13.09
C ALA A 235 21.60 9.56 11.90
N GLN A 236 21.14 9.14 10.71
CA GLN A 236 21.16 10.02 9.53
C GLN A 236 19.97 10.99 9.57
N PRO A 237 20.23 12.31 9.50
CA PRO A 237 19.15 13.29 9.37
C PRO A 237 18.33 13.05 8.10
N MET A 238 17.01 13.02 8.23
CA MET A 238 16.13 12.96 7.05
C MET A 238 15.80 14.37 6.58
N THR A 239 15.90 14.57 5.26
CA THR A 239 15.30 15.76 4.63
C THR A 239 13.78 15.67 4.71
N GLU A 240 13.08 16.81 4.55
CA GLU A 240 11.61 16.85 4.51
C GLU A 240 11.02 15.88 3.47
N MET A 241 11.61 15.81 2.27
CA MET A 241 11.24 14.85 1.24
C MET A 241 11.44 13.40 1.70
N ALA A 242 12.60 13.07 2.29
CA ALA A 242 12.88 11.73 2.77
C ALA A 242 11.93 11.31 3.90
N LEU A 243 11.57 12.24 4.79
CA LEU A 243 10.58 12.03 5.84
C LEU A 243 9.22 11.67 5.25
N HIS A 244 8.69 12.48 4.33
CA HIS A 244 7.41 12.21 3.68
C HIS A 244 7.43 10.88 2.92
N VAL A 245 8.49 10.61 2.14
CA VAL A 245 8.63 9.36 1.39
C VAL A 245 8.60 8.14 2.31
N THR A 246 9.32 8.21 3.44
CA THR A 246 9.38 7.15 4.44
C THR A 246 7.98 6.82 4.96
N PHE A 247 7.25 7.83 5.43
CA PHE A 247 5.92 7.61 6.02
C PHE A 247 4.81 7.35 5.00
N GLU A 248 4.97 7.76 3.74
CA GLU A 248 4.03 7.41 2.68
C GLU A 248 4.16 5.96 2.20
N SER A 249 5.32 5.35 2.46
CA SER A 249 5.62 3.97 2.09
C SER A 249 5.59 2.99 3.27
N ILE A 250 5.54 3.50 4.51
CA ILE A 250 5.72 2.69 5.73
C ILE A 250 4.70 1.56 5.84
N PHE A 251 3.45 1.78 5.44
CA PHE A 251 2.44 0.72 5.43
C PHE A 251 2.90 -0.50 4.62
N HIS A 252 3.42 -0.28 3.41
CA HIS A 252 3.90 -1.35 2.54
C HIS A 252 5.19 -2.00 3.06
N MET A 253 6.06 -1.22 3.70
CA MET A 253 7.24 -1.76 4.39
C MET A 253 6.83 -2.72 5.53
N LEU A 254 5.84 -2.33 6.34
CA LEU A 254 5.32 -3.19 7.41
C LEU A 254 4.62 -4.44 6.85
N GLN A 255 3.88 -4.32 5.74
CA GLN A 255 3.30 -5.47 5.04
C GLN A 255 4.38 -6.47 4.60
N GLU A 256 5.51 -5.96 4.09
CA GLU A 256 6.66 -6.79 3.71
C GLU A 256 7.27 -7.50 4.92
N ASP A 257 7.49 -6.80 6.04
CA ASP A 257 8.02 -7.40 7.27
C ASP A 257 7.09 -8.50 7.81
N ILE A 258 5.77 -8.25 7.81
CA ILE A 258 4.77 -9.24 8.19
C ILE A 258 4.84 -10.45 7.26
N ARG A 259 4.94 -10.25 5.96
CA ARG A 259 5.02 -11.34 4.98
C ARG A 259 6.25 -12.22 5.19
N GLN A 260 7.39 -11.60 5.49
CA GLN A 260 8.64 -12.29 5.81
C GLN A 260 8.65 -12.93 7.21
N GLY A 261 7.68 -12.59 8.06
CA GLY A 261 7.60 -13.12 9.42
C GLY A 261 8.67 -12.54 10.34
N ARG A 262 9.19 -11.36 10.03
CA ARG A 262 10.21 -10.65 10.82
C ARG A 262 9.60 -9.49 11.61
N GLU A 263 10.35 -9.00 12.59
CA GLU A 263 10.04 -7.71 13.22
C GLU A 263 10.46 -6.57 12.29
N SER A 264 9.87 -5.39 12.48
CA SER A 264 10.27 -4.18 11.75
C SER A 264 11.53 -3.60 12.38
N ASP A 265 12.55 -3.33 11.56
CA ASP A 265 13.76 -2.62 12.01
C ASP A 265 13.41 -1.23 12.56
N PHE A 266 12.34 -0.61 12.08
CA PHE A 266 11.86 0.69 12.58
C PHE A 266 11.25 0.64 13.98
N HIS A 267 11.07 -0.56 14.56
CA HIS A 267 10.55 -0.74 15.91
C HIS A 267 11.66 -0.83 16.97
N THR A 268 12.94 -0.70 16.60
CA THR A 268 13.99 -0.61 17.61
C THR A 268 13.93 0.75 18.33
N PRO A 269 14.35 0.83 19.61
CA PRO A 269 14.35 2.09 20.36
C PRO A 269 15.10 3.22 19.64
N GLU A 270 16.21 2.90 18.98
CA GLU A 270 17.03 3.87 18.25
C GLU A 270 16.28 4.46 17.04
N TRP A 271 15.61 3.61 16.26
CA TRP A 271 14.81 4.05 15.12
C TRP A 271 13.58 4.83 15.54
N MET A 272 12.84 4.35 16.55
CA MET A 272 11.66 5.04 17.05
C MET A 272 12.01 6.44 17.57
N MET A 273 13.10 6.57 18.33
CA MET A 273 13.58 7.85 18.83
C MET A 273 13.96 8.78 17.68
N ALA A 274 14.81 8.33 16.75
CA ALA A 274 15.26 9.13 15.62
C ALA A 274 14.10 9.62 14.74
N LEU A 275 13.12 8.76 14.46
CA LEU A 275 11.94 9.12 13.66
C LEU A 275 11.09 10.16 14.39
N LYS A 276 10.83 9.98 15.70
CA LYS A 276 10.06 10.93 16.51
C LYS A 276 10.73 12.30 16.58
N GLU A 277 12.03 12.34 16.85
CA GLU A 277 12.81 13.58 16.88
C GLU A 277 12.78 14.30 15.52
N THR A 278 12.91 13.54 14.43
CA THR A 278 12.83 14.08 13.06
C THR A 278 11.44 14.65 12.77
N ILE A 279 10.36 13.96 13.16
CA ILE A 279 8.99 14.45 13.01
C ILE A 279 8.81 15.76 13.79
N ASP A 280 9.25 15.78 15.05
CA ASP A 280 9.06 16.92 15.94
C ASP A 280 9.83 18.15 15.45
N ALA A 281 11.06 17.96 14.96
CA ALA A 281 11.91 19.00 14.39
C ALA A 281 11.49 19.49 13.00
N SER A 282 10.62 18.76 12.29
CA SER A 282 10.17 19.14 10.95
C SER A 282 9.12 20.27 10.95
N ASP A 283 9.00 20.99 9.83
CA ASP A 283 7.94 22.00 9.61
C ASP A 283 6.62 21.39 9.09
N VAL A 284 6.48 20.07 9.18
CA VAL A 284 5.30 19.33 8.71
C VAL A 284 4.06 19.77 9.50
N GLY A 285 2.91 19.90 8.81
CA GLY A 285 1.65 20.28 9.44
C GLY A 285 1.22 19.32 10.56
N LEU A 286 0.51 19.85 11.56
CA LEU A 286 0.17 19.13 12.81
C LEU A 286 -0.53 17.78 12.59
N VAL A 287 -1.50 17.72 11.67
CA VAL A 287 -2.23 16.47 11.34
C VAL A 287 -1.28 15.40 10.79
N LEU A 288 -0.34 15.80 9.93
CA LEU A 288 0.66 14.89 9.38
C LEU A 288 1.68 14.47 10.44
N LYS A 289 2.11 15.37 11.35
CA LYS A 289 2.94 14.98 12.49
C LYS A 289 2.27 13.90 13.33
N HIS A 290 0.99 14.06 13.66
CA HIS A 290 0.24 13.04 14.38
C HIS A 290 0.10 11.71 13.61
N LEU A 291 -0.12 11.78 12.30
CA LEU A 291 -0.13 10.60 11.44
C LEU A 291 1.23 9.89 11.45
N TYR A 292 2.34 10.63 11.39
CA TYR A 292 3.69 10.05 11.38
C TYR A 292 4.05 9.46 12.74
N HIS A 293 3.68 10.11 13.84
CA HIS A 293 3.80 9.52 15.17
C HIS A 293 2.99 8.23 15.29
N LEU A 294 1.73 8.21 14.84
CA LEU A 294 0.95 6.96 14.78
C LEU A 294 1.67 5.88 13.97
N TRP A 295 2.26 6.23 12.82
CA TRP A 295 3.02 5.29 12.00
C TRP A 295 4.26 4.72 12.68
N VAL A 296 4.98 5.53 13.48
CA VAL A 296 6.11 5.03 14.29
C VAL A 296 5.64 3.99 15.30
N GLU A 297 4.50 4.21 15.94
CA GLU A 297 4.00 3.35 17.01
C GLU A 297 3.52 1.99 16.48
N VAL A 298 2.95 1.98 15.27
CA VAL A 298 2.48 0.76 14.60
C VAL A 298 3.60 0.00 13.90
N THR A 299 4.86 0.44 13.98
CA THR A 299 6.02 -0.40 13.64
C THR A 299 6.10 -1.67 14.49
N ALA A 300 5.39 -1.71 15.63
CA ALA A 300 5.19 -2.92 16.44
C ALA A 300 4.43 -4.03 15.69
N TRP A 301 3.65 -3.68 14.67
CA TRP A 301 2.70 -4.57 14.00
C TRP A 301 3.31 -5.90 13.51
N PRO A 302 4.45 -5.92 12.80
CA PRO A 302 5.06 -7.17 12.34
C PRO A 302 5.44 -8.11 13.48
N GLY A 303 5.94 -7.56 14.60
CA GLY A 303 6.27 -8.33 15.81
C GLY A 303 5.04 -8.97 16.45
N LEU A 304 3.93 -8.23 16.57
CA LEU A 304 2.67 -8.77 17.09
C LEU A 304 2.10 -9.87 16.17
N ALA A 305 2.12 -9.66 14.86
CA ALA A 305 1.70 -10.69 13.89
C ALA A 305 2.62 -11.93 13.91
N ARG A 306 3.91 -11.78 14.24
CA ARG A 306 4.83 -12.90 14.46
C ARG A 306 4.45 -13.70 15.70
N LEU A 307 4.16 -13.03 16.82
CA LEU A 307 3.73 -13.68 18.07
C LEU A 307 2.43 -14.48 17.87
N VAL A 308 1.44 -13.93 17.15
CA VAL A 308 0.23 -14.69 16.78
C VAL A 308 0.59 -15.94 16.00
N ARG A 309 1.50 -15.87 15.02
CA ARG A 309 1.92 -17.06 14.25
C ARG A 309 2.57 -18.12 15.12
N LEU A 310 3.38 -17.73 16.10
CA LEU A 310 3.96 -18.65 17.06
C LEU A 310 2.88 -19.29 17.93
N LEU A 311 1.92 -18.50 18.43
CA LEU A 311 0.80 -18.97 19.23
C LEU A 311 -0.10 -19.94 18.45
N ARG A 312 -0.34 -19.70 17.15
CA ARG A 312 -1.11 -20.60 16.29
C ARG A 312 -0.41 -21.94 16.07
N ARG A 313 0.93 -21.98 16.13
CA ARG A 313 1.72 -23.22 16.07
C ARG A 313 1.75 -23.94 17.41
N ASN A 314 1.69 -23.21 18.52
CA ASN A 314 1.64 -23.76 19.87
C ASN A 314 0.52 -23.10 20.70
N PRO A 315 -0.75 -23.53 20.57
CA PRO A 315 -1.90 -22.89 21.22
C PRO A 315 -1.95 -23.00 22.75
N SER A 316 -1.00 -23.71 23.35
CA SER A 316 -0.87 -23.84 24.81
C SER A 316 0.28 -23.00 25.38
N ASP A 317 0.97 -22.21 24.55
CA ASP A 317 2.07 -21.37 24.97
C ASP A 317 1.59 -20.10 25.68
N THR A 318 1.42 -20.20 27.00
CA THR A 318 0.95 -19.08 27.82
C THR A 318 1.97 -17.95 27.89
N MET A 319 3.28 -18.24 27.79
CA MET A 319 4.31 -17.20 27.78
C MET A 319 4.22 -16.31 26.54
N ILE A 320 4.06 -16.91 25.36
CA ILE A 320 3.86 -16.14 24.11
C ILE A 320 2.53 -15.38 24.15
N ALA A 321 1.48 -15.98 24.71
CA ALA A 321 0.20 -15.30 24.88
C ALA A 321 0.30 -14.08 25.81
N ASP A 322 0.98 -14.21 26.95
CA ASP A 322 1.23 -13.11 27.90
C ASP A 322 2.05 -11.98 27.24
N GLU A 323 3.10 -12.31 26.49
CA GLU A 323 3.91 -11.32 25.76
C GLU A 323 3.08 -10.59 24.70
N LEU A 324 2.28 -11.33 23.92
CA LEU A 324 1.37 -10.75 22.93
C LEU A 324 0.35 -9.83 23.59
N HIS A 325 -0.28 -10.28 24.69
CA HIS A 325 -1.25 -9.51 25.44
C HIS A 325 -0.65 -8.21 25.96
N TRP A 326 0.52 -8.29 26.61
CA TRP A 326 1.22 -7.12 27.16
C TRP A 326 1.55 -6.10 26.07
N ARG A 327 2.20 -6.51 24.97
CA ARG A 327 2.56 -5.58 23.89
C ARG A 327 1.34 -4.98 23.19
N ALA A 328 0.31 -5.79 22.94
CA ALA A 328 -0.92 -5.32 22.31
C ALA A 328 -1.71 -4.38 23.22
N THR A 329 -1.69 -4.59 24.54
CA THR A 329 -2.32 -3.70 25.52
C THR A 329 -1.65 -2.33 25.51
N SER A 330 -0.32 -2.28 25.58
CA SER A 330 0.43 -1.02 25.50
C SER A 330 0.11 -0.22 24.24
N LEU A 331 0.00 -0.90 23.08
CA LEU A 331 -0.40 -0.26 21.83
C LEU A 331 -1.87 0.18 21.85
N ALA A 332 -2.77 -0.60 22.45
CA ALA A 332 -4.19 -0.26 22.57
C ALA A 332 -4.42 0.99 23.44
N GLU A 333 -3.70 1.11 24.57
CA GLU A 333 -3.74 2.27 25.46
C GLU A 333 -3.27 3.53 24.74
N LEU A 334 -2.16 3.45 24.00
CA LEU A 334 -1.66 4.54 23.18
C LEU A 334 -2.69 4.98 22.11
N LEU A 335 -3.25 4.02 21.36
CA LEU A 335 -4.28 4.30 20.36
C LEU A 335 -5.52 4.92 21.01
N GLN A 336 -5.94 4.45 22.17
CA GLN A 336 -7.03 5.06 22.92
C GLN A 336 -6.72 6.50 23.33
N HIS A 337 -5.52 6.76 23.84
CA HIS A 337 -5.09 8.12 24.19
C HIS A 337 -5.13 9.07 22.98
N GLN A 338 -4.66 8.62 21.81
CA GLN A 338 -4.76 9.41 20.57
C GLN A 338 -6.22 9.65 20.13
N ASP A 339 -7.12 8.70 20.36
CA ASP A 339 -8.55 8.84 20.07
C ASP A 339 -9.20 9.93 20.95
N GLU A 340 -8.86 9.91 22.24
CA GLU A 340 -9.43 10.79 23.27
C GLU A 340 -8.83 12.21 23.25
N THR A 341 -7.65 12.39 22.65
CA THR A 341 -6.96 13.68 22.58
C THR A 341 -6.98 14.26 21.16
N ILE A 342 -6.22 13.66 20.24
CA ILE A 342 -5.98 14.20 18.90
C ILE A 342 -7.25 14.14 18.05
N LEU A 343 -7.89 12.96 17.95
CA LEU A 343 -9.07 12.80 17.11
C LEU A 343 -10.30 13.52 17.69
N ALA A 344 -10.41 13.58 19.02
CA ALA A 344 -11.41 14.39 19.70
C ALA A 344 -11.23 15.89 19.38
N SER A 345 -10.02 16.42 19.49
CA SER A 345 -9.70 17.81 19.15
C SER A 345 -10.00 18.14 17.67
N LEU A 346 -9.70 17.24 16.74
CA LEU A 346 -10.04 17.41 15.32
C LEU A 346 -11.56 17.37 15.06
N ALA A 347 -12.32 16.64 15.87
CA ALA A 347 -13.78 16.67 15.81
C ALA A 347 -14.34 17.98 16.39
N GLU A 348 -13.78 18.46 17.51
CA GLU A 348 -14.16 19.71 18.16
C GLU A 348 -13.87 20.94 17.29
N SER A 349 -12.75 20.94 16.56
CA SER A 349 -12.39 22.01 15.61
C SER A 349 -13.24 22.02 14.34
N GLY A 350 -14.01 20.95 14.09
CA GLY A 350 -14.79 20.78 12.86
C GLY A 350 -14.00 20.18 11.68
N ALA A 351 -12.74 19.78 11.86
CA ALA A 351 -11.97 19.06 10.83
C ALA A 351 -12.56 17.66 10.53
N ILE A 352 -13.24 17.06 11.52
CA ILE A 352 -14.02 15.82 11.38
C ILE A 352 -15.47 16.10 11.75
N THR A 353 -16.37 16.06 10.77
CA THR A 353 -17.81 16.29 11.00
C THR A 353 -18.65 15.07 10.68
N LYS A 354 -19.80 14.95 11.34
CA LYS A 354 -20.82 13.94 11.00
C LYS A 354 -21.90 14.60 10.17
N VAL A 355 -22.21 14.02 9.02
CA VAL A 355 -23.25 14.48 8.09
C VAL A 355 -24.24 13.35 7.81
N GLU A 356 -25.41 13.69 7.27
CA GLU A 356 -26.39 12.67 6.85
C GLU A 356 -25.83 11.83 5.70
N ASN A 357 -26.00 10.51 5.80
CA ASN A 357 -25.48 9.57 4.80
C ASN A 357 -26.52 9.35 3.70
N THR A 358 -26.26 9.89 2.53
CA THR A 358 -27.12 9.74 1.36
C THR A 358 -26.94 8.41 0.63
N THR A 359 -25.82 7.71 0.85
CA THR A 359 -25.47 6.50 0.09
C THR A 359 -26.08 5.23 0.70
N ARG A 360 -26.07 5.10 2.03
CA ARG A 360 -26.61 3.94 2.78
C ARG A 360 -27.27 4.37 4.10
N PRO A 361 -28.33 5.20 4.05
CA PRO A 361 -29.02 5.67 5.26
C PRO A 361 -29.64 4.52 6.07
N ASP A 362 -29.93 3.39 5.41
CA ASP A 362 -30.49 2.18 6.00
C ASP A 362 -29.52 1.48 6.98
N LEU A 363 -28.22 1.48 6.67
CA LEU A 363 -27.19 0.88 7.52
C LEU A 363 -26.55 1.89 8.47
N PHE A 364 -26.23 3.07 7.95
CA PHE A 364 -25.53 4.12 8.68
C PHE A 364 -26.24 5.44 8.40
N PRO A 365 -27.15 5.92 9.26
CA PRO A 365 -27.86 7.18 9.02
C PRO A 365 -26.93 8.39 8.88
N LYS A 366 -25.78 8.35 9.55
CA LYS A 366 -24.73 9.37 9.47
C LYS A 366 -23.44 8.80 8.92
N CYS A 367 -22.66 9.64 8.26
CA CYS A 367 -21.30 9.36 7.79
C CYS A 367 -20.33 10.48 8.21
N TYR A 368 -19.04 10.26 8.04
CA TYR A 368 -18.01 11.26 8.31
C TYR A 368 -17.70 12.08 7.05
N LYS A 369 -17.47 13.37 7.26
CA LYS A 369 -16.88 14.30 6.30
C LYS A 369 -15.61 14.89 6.92
N PHE A 370 -14.57 15.01 6.11
CA PHE A 370 -13.27 15.52 6.52
C PHE A 370 -12.98 16.85 5.82
N GLU A 371 -12.25 17.73 6.50
CA GLU A 371 -11.73 18.98 5.94
C GLU A 371 -10.75 18.71 4.80
N ASP A 372 -9.83 17.76 5.01
CA ASP A 372 -8.79 17.42 4.05
C ASP A 372 -8.46 15.92 4.06
N PHE A 373 -7.63 15.53 3.10
CA PHE A 373 -7.18 14.15 2.93
C PHE A 373 -6.25 13.67 4.06
N PRO A 374 -5.24 14.45 4.54
CA PRO A 374 -4.45 14.07 5.70
C PRO A 374 -5.29 13.71 6.94
N THR A 375 -6.35 14.46 7.21
CA THR A 375 -7.27 14.22 8.33
C THR A 375 -8.02 12.90 8.15
N ALA A 376 -8.56 12.66 6.95
CA ALA A 376 -9.22 11.40 6.62
C ALA A 376 -8.27 10.19 6.74
N LYS A 377 -7.01 10.37 6.31
CA LYS A 377 -5.95 9.36 6.39
C LYS A 377 -5.60 9.05 7.84
N LEU A 378 -5.33 10.05 8.68
CA LEU A 378 -5.11 9.87 10.12
C LEU A 378 -6.26 9.13 10.79
N PHE A 379 -7.49 9.59 10.56
CA PHE A 379 -8.69 9.01 11.15
C PHE A 379 -8.89 7.54 10.77
N SER A 380 -8.68 7.19 9.51
CA SER A 380 -8.90 5.83 9.01
C SER A 380 -7.76 4.90 9.38
N THR A 381 -6.51 5.37 9.33
CA THR A 381 -5.32 4.63 9.76
C THR A 381 -5.40 4.29 11.25
N HIS A 382 -5.83 5.23 12.09
CA HIS A 382 -6.06 4.99 13.51
C HIS A 382 -7.10 3.89 13.74
N ALA A 383 -8.24 3.96 13.04
CA ALA A 383 -9.28 2.94 13.13
C ALA A 383 -8.78 1.55 12.69
N LEU A 384 -8.05 1.50 11.57
CA LEU A 384 -7.43 0.30 11.02
C LEU A 384 -6.53 -0.38 12.07
N PHE A 385 -5.59 0.36 12.65
CA PHE A 385 -4.67 -0.21 13.64
C PHE A 385 -5.36 -0.57 14.95
N SER A 386 -6.36 0.20 15.37
CA SER A 386 -7.16 -0.16 16.54
C SER A 386 -7.89 -1.50 16.35
N ILE A 387 -8.43 -1.76 15.15
CA ILE A 387 -9.06 -3.05 14.82
C ILE A 387 -8.02 -4.18 14.86
N ILE A 388 -6.86 -3.99 14.22
CA ILE A 388 -5.78 -4.97 14.18
C ILE A 388 -5.31 -5.31 15.61
N THR A 389 -5.06 -4.30 16.44
CA THR A 389 -4.64 -4.48 17.84
C THR A 389 -5.68 -5.24 18.65
N CYS A 390 -6.97 -4.97 18.46
CA CYS A 390 -8.04 -5.75 19.09
C CYS A 390 -7.98 -7.23 18.65
N ARG A 391 -7.61 -7.54 17.40
CA ARG A 391 -7.44 -8.93 16.96
C ARG A 391 -6.24 -9.61 17.62
N PHE A 392 -5.18 -8.89 17.93
CA PHE A 392 -4.06 -9.43 18.69
C PHE A 392 -4.44 -9.79 20.13
N LEU A 393 -5.14 -8.88 20.81
CA LEU A 393 -5.68 -9.13 22.16
C LEU A 393 -6.59 -10.37 22.17
N GLN A 394 -7.50 -10.50 21.21
CA GLN A 394 -8.39 -11.67 21.10
C GLN A 394 -7.65 -13.00 20.93
N GLU A 395 -6.54 -13.03 20.19
CA GLU A 395 -5.76 -14.26 20.02
C GLU A 395 -5.00 -14.61 21.31
N ALA A 396 -4.49 -13.62 22.04
CA ALA A 396 -3.86 -13.84 23.35
C ALA A 396 -4.88 -14.32 24.40
N ASP A 397 -6.01 -13.61 24.54
CA ASP A 397 -7.09 -13.91 25.48
C ASP A 397 -7.62 -15.32 25.33
N ARG A 398 -7.73 -15.81 24.09
CA ARG A 398 -8.16 -17.18 23.79
C ARG A 398 -7.27 -18.22 24.49
N VAL A 399 -5.97 -17.99 24.57
CA VAL A 399 -5.00 -18.92 25.18
C VAL A 399 -4.93 -18.73 26.70
N LEU A 400 -5.02 -17.48 27.16
CA LEU A 400 -5.03 -17.15 28.60
C LEU A 400 -6.36 -17.48 29.29
N ALA A 401 -7.35 -17.99 28.54
CA ALA A 401 -8.71 -18.21 29.00
C ALA A 401 -9.39 -16.95 29.57
N HIS A 402 -8.92 -15.78 29.16
CA HIS A 402 -9.58 -14.52 29.41
C HIS A 402 -10.71 -14.35 28.39
N LYS A 403 -11.88 -13.93 28.86
CA LYS A 403 -12.98 -13.52 27.98
C LYS A 403 -13.28 -12.08 28.27
N ASP A 404 -12.61 -11.18 27.54
CA ASP A 404 -12.96 -9.77 27.58
C ASP A 404 -13.92 -9.42 26.41
N PRO A 405 -15.23 -9.32 26.65
CA PRO A 405 -16.18 -8.90 25.63
C PRO A 405 -15.95 -7.44 25.16
N PHE A 406 -15.17 -6.65 25.92
CA PHE A 406 -14.87 -5.28 25.56
C PHE A 406 -14.01 -5.19 24.29
N VAL A 407 -13.05 -6.10 24.11
CA VAL A 407 -12.15 -6.10 22.93
C VAL A 407 -12.94 -6.28 21.62
N GLU A 408 -13.91 -7.20 21.60
CA GLU A 408 -14.76 -7.39 20.41
C GLU A 408 -15.66 -6.17 20.15
N LYS A 409 -16.25 -5.61 21.21
CA LYS A 409 -17.05 -4.39 21.12
C LYS A 409 -16.21 -3.20 20.60
N GLN A 410 -14.95 -3.11 21.01
CA GLN A 410 -14.03 -2.07 20.56
C GLN A 410 -13.64 -2.26 19.09
N ALA A 411 -13.31 -3.47 18.65
CA ALA A 411 -13.08 -3.79 17.24
C ALA A 411 -14.29 -3.42 16.37
N LYS A 412 -15.50 -3.73 16.85
CA LYS A 412 -16.76 -3.35 16.18
C LYS A 412 -16.94 -1.84 16.10
N ARG A 413 -16.65 -1.11 17.18
CA ARG A 413 -16.73 0.36 17.24
C ARG A 413 -15.84 1.00 16.17
N PHE A 414 -14.58 0.58 16.08
CA PHE A 414 -13.65 1.10 15.07
C PHE A 414 -13.97 0.63 13.65
N SER A 415 -14.52 -0.57 13.49
CA SER A 415 -15.02 -1.03 12.18
C SER A 415 -16.18 -0.16 11.68
N LYS A 416 -17.13 0.18 12.55
CA LYS A 416 -18.21 1.12 12.23
C LYS A 416 -17.69 2.50 11.85
N ARG A 417 -16.61 2.96 12.51
CA ARG A 417 -15.93 4.21 12.15
C ARG A 417 -15.42 4.18 10.71
N THR A 418 -14.76 3.10 10.29
CA THR A 418 -14.32 2.89 8.91
C THR A 418 -15.49 2.91 7.92
N TRP A 419 -16.58 2.19 8.22
CA TRP A 419 -17.74 2.13 7.33
C TRP A 419 -18.44 3.48 7.18
N MET A 420 -18.48 4.28 8.25
CA MET A 420 -19.01 5.63 8.20
C MET A 420 -18.08 6.62 7.47
N ALA A 421 -16.77 6.36 7.39
CA ALA A 421 -15.82 7.17 6.62
C ALA A 421 -15.83 6.82 5.11
N TYR A 422 -16.26 5.61 4.76
CA TYR A 422 -16.27 5.09 3.39
C TYR A 422 -16.91 6.04 2.36
N PRO A 423 -18.07 6.68 2.58
CA PRO A 423 -18.68 7.54 1.57
C PRO A 423 -17.77 8.69 1.12
N TRP A 424 -17.07 9.33 2.06
CA TRP A 424 -16.10 10.39 1.74
C TRP A 424 -14.89 9.81 1.00
N LEU A 425 -14.31 8.71 1.50
CA LEU A 425 -13.14 8.07 0.89
C LEU A 425 -13.42 7.57 -0.54
N ARG A 426 -14.63 7.05 -0.78
CA ARG A 426 -15.07 6.61 -2.11
C ARG A 426 -15.06 7.78 -3.11
N SER A 427 -15.44 8.98 -2.69
CA SER A 427 -15.41 10.17 -3.55
C SER A 427 -14.00 10.56 -4.02
N GLN A 428 -12.98 10.00 -3.36
CA GLN A 428 -11.57 10.20 -3.68
C GLN A 428 -10.99 9.09 -4.58
N SER A 429 -11.83 8.20 -5.14
CA SER A 429 -11.39 7.17 -6.10
C SER A 429 -11.12 7.79 -7.48
N PRO A 430 -10.13 7.29 -8.25
CA PRO A 430 -9.45 6.00 -8.08
C PRO A 430 -8.16 6.03 -7.23
N LEU A 431 -7.71 7.21 -6.79
CA LEU A 431 -6.42 7.33 -6.11
C LEU A 431 -6.46 6.91 -4.63
N ALA A 432 -7.63 6.90 -3.99
CA ALA A 432 -7.80 6.51 -2.59
C ALA A 432 -7.77 4.99 -2.32
N VAL A 433 -6.95 4.20 -3.04
CA VAL A 433 -6.88 2.74 -2.82
C VAL A 433 -6.33 2.34 -1.48
N ASP A 434 -5.44 3.13 -0.87
CA ASP A 434 -4.82 2.78 0.41
C ASP A 434 -5.88 2.52 1.52
N PHE A 435 -7.11 3.03 1.34
CA PHE A 435 -8.24 2.78 2.25
C PHE A 435 -8.98 1.46 2.03
N THR A 436 -8.72 0.73 0.95
CA THR A 436 -9.24 -0.64 0.77
C THR A 436 -8.83 -1.54 1.93
N ALA A 437 -7.61 -1.38 2.45
CA ALA A 437 -7.14 -2.07 3.65
C ALA A 437 -8.10 -1.85 4.83
N CYS A 438 -8.59 -0.63 5.06
CA CYS A 438 -9.51 -0.35 6.16
C CYS A 438 -10.80 -1.19 6.05
N LEU A 439 -11.36 -1.34 4.85
CA LEU A 439 -12.52 -2.20 4.61
C LEU A 439 -12.19 -3.68 4.81
N VAL A 440 -11.02 -4.13 4.36
CA VAL A 440 -10.57 -5.53 4.54
C VAL A 440 -10.47 -5.89 6.03
N PHE A 441 -9.80 -5.07 6.84
CA PHE A 441 -9.61 -5.38 8.26
C PHE A 441 -10.88 -5.19 9.10
N SER A 442 -11.78 -4.29 8.71
CA SER A 442 -13.06 -4.09 9.39
C SER A 442 -14.11 -5.17 9.07
N TYR A 443 -13.95 -5.90 7.96
CA TYR A 443 -14.91 -6.89 7.46
C TYR A 443 -15.32 -7.93 8.52
N GLU A 444 -14.35 -8.48 9.25
CA GLU A 444 -14.59 -9.54 10.23
C GLU A 444 -15.54 -9.13 11.38
N SER A 445 -15.58 -7.83 11.71
CA SER A 445 -16.48 -7.30 12.73
C SER A 445 -17.91 -7.13 12.22
N GLY A 446 -18.17 -7.19 10.92
CA GLY A 446 -19.49 -6.99 10.32
C GLY A 446 -20.44 -8.16 10.56
N ASP A 447 -21.73 -7.84 10.70
CA ASP A 447 -22.81 -8.77 10.42
C ASP A 447 -22.98 -9.01 8.90
N ASN A 448 -23.97 -9.79 8.49
CA ASN A 448 -24.17 -10.11 7.07
C ASN A 448 -24.35 -8.85 6.19
N LYS A 449 -25.11 -7.85 6.65
CA LYS A 449 -25.38 -6.63 5.85
C LYS A 449 -24.16 -5.72 5.79
N GLU A 450 -23.43 -5.60 6.89
CA GLU A 450 -22.20 -4.80 6.95
C GLU A 450 -21.07 -5.45 6.15
N ARG A 451 -20.95 -6.79 6.17
CA ARG A 451 -20.03 -7.54 5.31
C ARG A 451 -20.35 -7.37 3.84
N GLU A 452 -21.63 -7.44 3.47
CA GLU A 452 -22.06 -7.17 2.09
C GLU A 452 -21.70 -5.74 1.68
N PHE A 453 -21.92 -4.75 2.57
CA PHE A 453 -21.49 -3.38 2.36
C PHE A 453 -19.97 -3.26 2.14
N CYS A 454 -19.15 -3.91 2.97
CA CYS A 454 -17.69 -3.92 2.80
C CYS A 454 -17.26 -4.53 1.46
N ALA A 455 -17.81 -5.69 1.09
CA ALA A 455 -17.47 -6.37 -0.16
C ALA A 455 -17.89 -5.53 -1.38
N ALA A 456 -19.09 -4.96 -1.37
CA ALA A 456 -19.53 -4.03 -2.41
C ALA A 456 -18.66 -2.76 -2.46
N GLY A 457 -18.25 -2.27 -1.29
CA GLY A 457 -17.39 -1.11 -1.15
C GLY A 457 -16.01 -1.32 -1.76
N LEU A 458 -15.39 -2.47 -1.48
CA LEU A 458 -14.13 -2.92 -2.06
C LEU A 458 -14.23 -3.03 -3.58
N ARG A 459 -15.24 -3.73 -4.10
CA ARG A 459 -15.49 -3.82 -5.56
C ARG A 459 -15.64 -2.46 -6.22
N ALA A 460 -16.27 -1.50 -5.55
CA ALA A 460 -16.45 -0.17 -6.10
C ALA A 460 -15.13 0.63 -6.14
N MET A 461 -14.33 0.58 -5.07
CA MET A 461 -13.03 1.27 -5.02
C MET A 461 -12.01 0.65 -5.99
N ASP A 462 -12.14 -0.64 -6.25
CA ASP A 462 -11.28 -1.40 -7.14
C ASP A 462 -11.86 -1.54 -8.56
N SER A 463 -13.05 -0.97 -8.82
CA SER A 463 -13.77 -1.15 -10.09
C SER A 463 -13.00 -0.62 -11.30
N SER A 464 -12.15 0.40 -11.07
CA SER A 464 -11.31 0.97 -12.12
C SER A 464 -10.06 0.13 -12.40
N ARG A 465 -9.83 -0.96 -11.65
CA ARG A 465 -8.56 -1.67 -11.58
C ARG A 465 -8.59 -3.07 -12.22
N HIS A 466 -9.72 -3.59 -12.74
CA HIS A 466 -9.84 -5.00 -13.22
C HIS A 466 -10.54 -5.19 -14.59
N PRO A 467 -10.10 -6.22 -15.39
CA PRO A 467 -10.92 -7.43 -15.62
C PRO A 467 -10.12 -8.80 -15.65
N PRO A 468 -10.77 -10.01 -15.69
CA PRO A 468 -10.86 -11.11 -14.68
C PRO A 468 -9.86 -12.31 -14.82
N PRO A 469 -9.79 -13.35 -13.92
CA PRO A 469 -10.60 -13.67 -12.73
C PRO A 469 -9.82 -13.75 -11.38
N ILE A 470 -8.57 -13.28 -11.32
CA ILE A 470 -7.81 -13.14 -10.07
C ILE A 470 -8.17 -11.74 -9.52
N GLY A 471 -8.83 -11.63 -8.37
CA GLY A 471 -9.17 -10.33 -7.77
C GLY A 471 -10.65 -10.05 -7.46
N GLU A 472 -11.53 -11.07 -7.45
CA GLU A 472 -12.86 -10.83 -6.91
C GLU A 472 -12.80 -10.66 -5.37
N TRP A 473 -13.33 -9.54 -4.88
CA TRP A 473 -13.57 -9.34 -3.44
C TRP A 473 -14.74 -10.22 -2.98
N VAL A 474 -14.42 -11.50 -2.76
CA VAL A 474 -15.26 -12.50 -2.10
C VAL A 474 -14.85 -12.64 -0.64
N GLU A 475 -15.77 -13.14 0.19
CA GLU A 475 -15.57 -13.29 1.65
C GLU A 475 -14.26 -14.04 1.96
N ALA A 476 -13.99 -15.13 1.25
CA ALA A 476 -12.79 -15.94 1.45
C ALA A 476 -11.50 -15.12 1.28
N THR A 477 -11.38 -14.35 0.19
CA THR A 477 -10.20 -13.52 -0.12
C THR A 477 -10.03 -12.37 0.88
N ILE A 478 -11.13 -11.68 1.23
CA ILE A 478 -11.11 -10.60 2.22
C ILE A 478 -10.63 -11.13 3.58
N MET A 479 -11.21 -12.24 4.04
CA MET A 479 -10.85 -12.87 5.31
C MET A 479 -9.44 -13.44 5.30
N ALA A 480 -8.99 -14.03 4.18
CA ALA A 480 -7.63 -14.51 4.02
C ALA A 480 -6.61 -13.38 4.19
N ASN A 481 -6.83 -12.24 3.52
CA ASN A 481 -5.97 -11.06 3.64
C ASN A 481 -5.95 -10.52 5.08
N ALA A 482 -7.12 -10.26 5.68
CA ALA A 482 -7.21 -9.74 7.05
C ALA A 482 -6.52 -10.65 8.07
N LYS A 483 -6.69 -11.97 7.93
CA LYS A 483 -6.06 -12.97 8.80
C LYS A 483 -4.56 -13.13 8.53
N ALA A 484 -4.12 -13.06 7.28
CA ALA A 484 -2.70 -13.16 6.94
C ALA A 484 -1.89 -12.02 7.57
N TYR A 485 -2.38 -10.79 7.45
CA TYR A 485 -1.73 -9.62 8.03
C TYR A 485 -1.83 -9.52 9.56
N SER A 486 -2.71 -10.29 10.19
CA SER A 486 -2.76 -10.45 11.65
C SER A 486 -2.05 -11.73 12.13
N GLY A 487 -1.34 -12.44 11.24
CA GLY A 487 -0.61 -13.67 11.57
C GLY A 487 -1.50 -14.89 11.85
N ARG A 488 -2.82 -14.78 11.66
CA ARG A 488 -3.79 -15.87 11.91
C ARG A 488 -3.86 -16.88 10.76
N LEU A 489 -3.40 -16.49 9.57
CA LEU A 489 -3.22 -17.36 8.40
C LEU A 489 -1.85 -17.09 7.74
N PRO A 490 -1.30 -18.05 6.98
CA PRO A 490 -0.17 -17.77 6.11
C PRO A 490 -0.61 -16.89 4.92
N PHE A 491 0.34 -16.15 4.33
CA PHE A 491 0.10 -15.52 3.03
C PHE A 491 -0.04 -16.61 1.97
N ILE A 492 -1.11 -16.53 1.18
CA ILE A 492 -1.34 -17.43 0.07
C ILE A 492 -0.28 -17.11 -0.99
N ARG A 493 0.75 -17.97 -1.11
CA ARG A 493 1.85 -17.78 -2.08
C ARG A 493 1.45 -18.08 -3.53
N THR A 494 0.21 -18.48 -3.79
CA THR A 494 -0.18 -18.99 -5.10
C THR A 494 -0.73 -17.90 -6.00
N GLN A 495 0.04 -17.53 -7.03
CA GLN A 495 -0.45 -16.89 -8.26
C GLN A 495 -1.37 -17.82 -9.10
N ASN A 496 -1.86 -18.92 -8.53
CA ASN A 496 -2.73 -19.85 -9.23
C ASN A 496 -4.18 -19.52 -8.89
N PRO A 497 -4.92 -18.77 -9.74
CA PRO A 497 -6.32 -18.40 -9.51
C PRO A 497 -7.20 -19.57 -9.08
N LYS A 498 -6.90 -20.79 -9.55
CA LYS A 498 -7.70 -21.97 -9.24
C LYS A 498 -7.67 -22.36 -7.76
N VAL A 499 -6.61 -22.01 -7.03
CA VAL A 499 -6.48 -22.29 -5.60
C VAL A 499 -7.31 -21.32 -4.74
N GLU A 500 -7.64 -20.12 -5.25
CA GLU A 500 -8.47 -19.15 -4.53
C GLU A 500 -9.97 -19.52 -4.54
N TYR A 501 -10.46 -20.21 -5.57
CA TYR A 501 -11.88 -20.56 -5.69
C TYR A 501 -12.25 -21.87 -4.98
N ASP A 502 -11.34 -22.84 -4.91
CA ASP A 502 -11.53 -24.07 -4.15
C ASP A 502 -11.10 -23.83 -2.69
N GLY A 503 -11.85 -22.97 -2.00
CA GLY A 503 -11.57 -22.52 -0.64
C GLY A 503 -11.18 -23.67 0.29
N PHE A 504 -10.18 -23.42 1.14
CA PHE A 504 -9.65 -24.32 2.18
C PHE A 504 -10.79 -24.93 3.02
N SER A 505 -11.38 -25.99 2.50
CA SER A 505 -12.26 -26.91 3.20
C SER A 505 -11.37 -28.07 3.62
N ARG A 506 -10.65 -27.88 4.73
CA ARG A 506 -10.05 -28.95 5.51
C ARG A 506 -10.21 -28.65 6.98
#